data_AF-A0A966KPR2-F1
#
_entry.id   AF-A0A966KPR2-F1
#
_cell.length_a   1.000
_cell.length_b   1.000
_cell.length_c   1.000
_cell.angle_alpha   90.00
_cell.angle_beta   90.00
_cell.angle_gamma   90.00
#
_symmetry.space_group_name_H-M   'P 1'
#
loop_
_entity.id
_entity.type
_entity.pdbx_description
1 polymer ?
#
loop_
_entity_poly.entity_id
_entity_poly.type
_entity_poly.pdbx_seq_one_letter_code
_entity_poly.pdbx_strand_id
1 'polypeptide(L)'
;HVIVRETEDEARAAADRLVSHLDPILGDEIRRRSLDSGSVGVGRQTELRDLADAEGYIDRHLWTGVGRGRSGCGIAVVGDPDQVVATLREYQRRGISAFILSGYPHLAECDLVSRYVLPALRRQRSSDS
;
A
#
# COMPACT_ATOMS: atom_id res chain seq x y z
N HIS A 1 -0.52 -3.23 -1.31
CA HIS A 1 -1.40 -3.21 -0.12
C HIS A 1 -2.40 -2.07 -0.26
N VAL A 2 -3.51 -2.12 0.47
CA VAL A 2 -4.49 -1.02 0.54
C VAL A 2 -4.91 -0.83 1.99
N ILE A 3 -5.03 0.43 2.41
CA ILE A 3 -5.61 0.86 3.68
C ILE A 3 -6.68 1.87 3.33
N VAL A 4 -7.95 1.43 3.33
CA VAL A 4 -9.10 2.28 2.98
C VAL A 4 -9.96 2.51 4.21
N ARG A 5 -10.33 3.76 4.46
CA ARG A 5 -11.27 4.17 5.52
C ARG A 5 -12.27 5.17 4.96
N GLU A 6 -13.19 5.67 5.77
CA GLU A 6 -14.22 6.61 5.29
C GLU A 6 -13.63 7.99 4.99
N THR A 7 -12.55 8.35 5.69
CA THR A 7 -11.78 9.57 5.46
C THR A 7 -10.29 9.29 5.29
N GLU A 8 -9.57 10.23 4.66
CA GLU A 8 -8.11 10.16 4.53
C GLU A 8 -7.42 10.11 5.90
N ASP A 9 -7.85 10.95 6.84
CA ASP A 9 -7.27 11.01 8.18
C ASP A 9 -7.38 9.68 8.93
N GLU A 10 -8.53 9.01 8.83
CA GLU A 10 -8.72 7.67 9.41
C GLU A 10 -7.80 6.64 8.76
N ALA A 11 -7.59 6.73 7.44
CA ALA A 11 -6.71 5.83 6.71
C ALA A 11 -5.25 6.04 7.09
N ARG A 12 -4.80 7.30 7.21
CA ARG A 12 -3.46 7.65 7.70
C ARG A 12 -3.26 7.17 9.14
N ALA A 13 -4.22 7.43 10.03
CA ALA A 13 -4.17 6.94 11.40
C ALA A 13 -4.14 5.40 11.49
N ALA A 14 -4.79 4.69 10.55
CA ALA A 14 -4.69 3.24 10.46
C ALA A 14 -3.31 2.76 9.99
N ALA A 15 -2.68 3.47 9.05
CA ALA A 15 -1.30 3.21 8.61
C ALA A 15 -0.30 3.42 9.76
N ASP A 16 -0.45 4.50 10.53
CA ASP A 16 0.41 4.80 11.69
C ASP A 16 0.28 3.73 12.78
N ARG A 17 -0.96 3.33 13.10
CA ARG A 17 -1.21 2.22 14.03
C ARG A 17 -0.55 0.93 13.54
N LEU A 18 -0.52 0.67 12.24
CA LEU A 18 0.11 -0.54 11.72
C LEU A 18 1.62 -0.57 12.00
N VAL A 19 2.30 0.59 11.89
CA VAL A 19 3.74 0.69 12.19
C VAL A 19 4.01 0.76 13.69
N SER A 20 3.12 1.32 14.50
CA SER A 20 3.33 1.42 15.95
C SER A 20 3.47 0.05 16.65
N HIS A 21 3.00 -1.02 16.00
CA HIS A 21 3.12 -2.39 16.50
C HIS A 21 4.38 -3.12 15.99
N LEU A 22 5.19 -2.47 15.15
CA LEU A 22 6.44 -3.02 14.64
C LEU A 22 7.61 -2.57 15.52
N ASP A 23 8.37 -3.52 16.05
CA ASP A 23 9.63 -3.24 16.73
C ASP A 23 10.66 -2.70 15.71
N PRO A 24 11.15 -1.46 15.87
CA PRO A 24 12.13 -0.87 14.95
C PRO A 24 13.41 -1.71 14.81
N ILE A 25 13.84 -2.36 15.89
CA ILE A 25 15.08 -3.16 15.93
C ILE A 25 14.91 -4.43 15.09
N LEU A 26 13.74 -5.08 15.22
CA LEU A 26 13.41 -6.26 14.41
C LEU A 26 13.24 -5.88 12.92
N GLY A 27 12.66 -4.72 12.63
CA GLY A 27 12.56 -4.17 11.28
C GLY A 27 13.91 -3.95 10.62
N ASP A 28 14.89 -3.43 11.37
CA ASP A 28 16.26 -3.22 10.90
C ASP A 28 17.01 -4.53 10.66
N GLU A 29 16.81 -5.54 11.50
CA GLU A 29 17.41 -6.85 11.30
C GLU A 29 16.85 -7.57 10.06
N ILE A 30 15.52 -7.54 9.89
CA ILE A 30 14.85 -8.06 8.69
C ILE A 30 15.36 -7.34 7.43
N ARG A 31 15.51 -6.02 7.49
CA ARG A 31 16.05 -5.19 6.41
C ARG A 31 17.45 -5.65 6.01
N ARG A 32 18.35 -5.84 6.97
CA ARG A 32 19.73 -6.22 6.71
C ARG A 32 19.81 -7.56 5.98
N ARG A 33 18.99 -8.52 6.40
CA ARG A 33 18.88 -9.84 5.74
C ARG A 33 18.30 -9.76 4.31
N SER A 34 17.41 -8.80 4.03
CA SER A 34 16.88 -8.60 2.67
C SER A 34 17.91 -8.04 1.69
N LEU A 35 18.74 -7.10 2.15
CA LEU A 35 19.78 -6.47 1.32
C LEU A 35 20.84 -7.49 0.87
N ASP A 36 21.07 -8.54 1.67
CA ASP A 36 21.97 -9.64 1.32
C ASP A 36 21.50 -10.45 0.09
N SER A 37 20.25 -10.30 -0.36
CA SER A 37 19.71 -11.01 -1.54
C SER A 37 20.04 -10.37 -2.91
N GLY A 38 20.70 -9.21 -2.93
CA GLY A 38 21.44 -8.65 -4.08
C GLY A 38 20.70 -8.37 -5.40
N SER A 39 19.40 -8.68 -5.51
CA SER A 39 18.68 -8.52 -6.78
C SER A 39 18.40 -7.06 -7.12
N VAL A 40 18.38 -6.73 -8.42
CA VAL A 40 18.00 -5.40 -8.94
C VAL A 40 16.62 -4.96 -8.42
N GLY A 41 15.70 -5.92 -8.23
CA GLY A 41 14.37 -5.65 -7.67
C GLY A 41 14.44 -5.16 -6.22
N VAL A 42 15.31 -5.72 -5.40
CA VAL A 42 15.54 -5.30 -3.99
C VAL A 42 16.24 -3.93 -3.94
N GLY A 43 17.16 -3.66 -4.86
CA GLY A 43 17.79 -2.35 -5.02
C GLY A 43 16.76 -1.24 -5.28
N ARG A 44 15.94 -1.39 -6.33
CA ARG A 44 14.86 -0.43 -6.65
C ARG A 44 13.85 -0.24 -5.52
N GLN A 45 13.56 -1.31 -4.79
CA GLN A 45 12.68 -1.27 -3.63
C GLN A 45 13.26 -0.46 -2.46
N THR A 46 14.59 -0.46 -2.31
CA THR A 46 15.29 0.35 -1.31
C THR A 46 15.27 1.83 -1.72
N GLU A 47 15.59 2.13 -2.98
CA GLU A 47 15.53 3.48 -3.54
C GLU A 47 14.15 4.13 -3.34
N LEU A 48 13.07 3.39 -3.62
CA LEU A 48 11.71 3.90 -3.40
C LEU A 48 11.46 4.28 -1.94
N ARG A 49 12.00 3.54 -0.98
CA ARG A 49 11.86 3.87 0.43
C ARG A 49 12.68 5.08 0.83
N ASP A 50 13.86 5.26 0.25
CA ASP A 50 14.74 6.41 0.52
C ASP A 50 14.15 7.72 -0.04
N LEU A 51 13.25 7.63 -1.02
CA LEU A 51 12.47 8.75 -1.55
C LEU A 51 11.26 9.11 -0.69
N ALA A 52 10.93 8.31 0.33
CA ALA A 52 9.77 8.55 1.17
C ALA A 52 10.01 9.73 2.12
N ASP A 53 8.96 10.50 2.38
CA ASP A 53 8.98 11.57 3.38
C ASP A 53 9.09 11.03 4.82
N ALA A 54 9.07 11.94 5.81
CA ALA A 54 9.17 11.59 7.22
C ALA A 54 8.03 10.65 7.70
N GLU A 55 6.87 10.69 7.03
CA GLU A 55 5.69 9.86 7.31
C GLU A 55 5.73 8.53 6.53
N GLY A 56 6.69 8.36 5.61
CA GLY A 56 6.88 7.16 4.82
C GLY A 56 6.11 7.16 3.49
N TYR A 57 5.64 8.31 3.01
CA TYR A 57 4.96 8.47 1.73
C TYR A 57 5.91 8.87 0.61
N ILE A 58 5.81 8.21 -0.54
CA ILE A 58 6.56 8.56 -1.77
C ILE A 58 5.72 9.39 -2.74
N ASP A 59 4.41 9.41 -2.52
CA ASP A 59 3.40 10.20 -3.22
C ASP A 59 2.18 10.35 -2.29
N ARG A 60 1.23 11.21 -2.62
CA ARG A 60 0.07 11.62 -1.80
C ARG A 60 -0.63 10.45 -1.11
N HIS A 61 -0.81 9.33 -1.81
CA HIS A 61 -1.49 8.14 -1.30
C HIS A 61 -0.62 6.87 -1.33
N LEU A 62 0.68 6.97 -1.62
CA LEU A 62 1.57 5.81 -1.75
C LEU A 62 2.52 5.72 -0.55
N TRP A 63 2.24 4.77 0.33
CA TRP A 63 2.93 4.62 1.60
C TRP A 63 3.84 3.38 1.63
N THR A 64 5.08 3.56 2.07
CA THR A 64 6.12 2.51 2.11
C THR A 64 6.28 1.86 3.48
N GLY A 65 5.58 2.36 4.52
CA GLY A 65 5.71 1.85 5.89
C GLY A 65 5.32 0.39 6.05
N VAL A 66 4.50 -0.15 5.14
CA VAL A 66 4.13 -1.57 5.11
C VAL A 66 5.32 -2.51 4.84
N GLY A 67 6.46 -1.98 4.36
CA GLY A 67 7.71 -2.71 4.19
C GLY A 67 8.63 -2.68 5.42
N ARG A 68 8.27 -2.01 6.52
CA ARG A 68 9.11 -1.95 7.74
C ARG A 68 9.06 -3.22 8.59
N GLY A 69 8.01 -4.03 8.48
CA GLY A 69 7.81 -5.25 9.28
C GLY A 69 8.13 -6.57 8.55
N ARG A 70 8.68 -6.51 7.34
CA ARG A 70 8.92 -7.69 6.49
C ARG A 70 9.98 -7.43 5.44
N SER A 71 10.60 -8.50 4.97
CA SER A 71 11.76 -8.50 4.06
C SER A 71 11.49 -7.98 2.64
N GLY A 72 10.29 -7.49 2.33
CA GLY A 72 9.94 -6.91 1.03
C GLY A 72 9.46 -5.48 1.15
N CYS A 73 9.86 -4.60 0.23
CA CYS A 73 9.27 -3.27 0.13
C CYS A 73 7.90 -3.38 -0.56
N GLY A 74 6.85 -3.50 0.24
CA GLY A 74 5.49 -3.27 -0.24
C GLY A 74 5.20 -1.77 -0.26
N ILE A 75 4.42 -1.32 -1.24
CA ILE A 75 3.72 -0.04 -1.19
C ILE A 75 2.25 -0.32 -0.84
N ALA A 76 1.67 0.54 -0.01
CA ALA A 76 0.25 0.57 0.27
C ALA A 76 -0.38 1.82 -0.34
N VAL A 77 -1.57 1.68 -0.93
CA VAL A 77 -2.43 2.82 -1.23
C VAL A 77 -3.20 3.17 0.04
N VAL A 78 -3.10 4.40 0.52
CA VAL A 78 -3.72 4.87 1.77
C VAL A 78 -4.61 6.08 1.48
N GLY A 79 -5.89 5.99 1.83
CA GLY A 79 -6.84 7.10 1.64
C GLY A 79 -8.29 6.71 1.86
N ASP A 80 -9.17 7.65 1.54
CA ASP A 80 -10.62 7.41 1.46
C ASP A 80 -10.99 6.57 0.21
N PRO A 81 -12.27 6.16 0.03
CA PRO A 81 -12.65 5.31 -1.10
C PRO A 81 -12.39 5.94 -2.47
N ASP A 82 -12.62 7.25 -2.61
CA ASP A 82 -12.48 7.95 -3.88
C ASP A 82 -11.00 8.12 -4.25
N GLN A 83 -10.16 8.46 -3.26
CA GLN A 83 -8.71 8.55 -3.40
C GLN A 83 -8.11 7.20 -3.81
N VAL A 84 -8.46 6.12 -3.10
CA VAL A 84 -7.97 4.77 -3.40
C VAL A 84 -8.38 4.35 -4.81
N VAL A 85 -9.64 4.56 -5.19
CA VAL A 85 -10.13 4.24 -6.53
C VAL A 85 -9.41 5.09 -7.57
N ALA A 86 -9.25 6.40 -7.35
CA ALA A 86 -8.58 7.30 -8.27
C ALA A 86 -7.12 6.87 -8.54
N THR A 87 -6.38 6.50 -7.49
CA THR A 87 -5.01 5.96 -7.61
C THR A 87 -4.98 4.66 -8.41
N LEU A 88 -5.87 3.70 -8.13
CA LEU A 88 -5.95 2.46 -8.90
C LEU A 88 -6.31 2.72 -10.37
N ARG A 89 -7.23 3.66 -10.64
CA ARG A 89 -7.59 4.06 -11.99
C ARG A 89 -6.45 4.74 -12.73
N GLU A 90 -5.61 5.50 -12.04
CA GLU A 90 -4.42 6.08 -12.64
C GLU A 90 -3.46 5.00 -13.14
N TYR A 91 -3.21 3.98 -12.33
CA TYR A 91 -2.40 2.84 -12.74
C TYR A 91 -3.02 2.08 -13.92
N GLN A 92 -4.35 1.94 -13.96
CA GLN A 92 -5.04 1.36 -15.11
C GLN A 92 -4.86 2.19 -16.38
N ARG A 93 -4.97 3.52 -16.31
CA ARG A 93 -4.70 4.42 -17.44
C ARG A 93 -3.26 4.30 -17.94
N ARG A 94 -2.33 3.93 -17.06
CA ARG A 94 -0.92 3.65 -17.38
C ARG A 94 -0.68 2.20 -17.86
N GLY A 95 -1.73 1.41 -18.08
CA GLY A 95 -1.66 0.06 -18.66
C GLY A 95 -1.66 -1.10 -17.67
N ILE A 96 -1.77 -0.85 -16.36
CA ILE A 96 -1.85 -1.92 -15.35
C ILE A 96 -3.28 -2.47 -15.29
N SER A 97 -3.50 -3.69 -15.76
CA SER A 97 -4.84 -4.29 -15.87
C SER A 97 -5.26 -5.12 -14.65
N ALA A 98 -4.31 -5.59 -13.84
CA ALA A 98 -4.56 -6.46 -12.70
C ALA A 98 -3.86 -5.95 -11.44
N PHE A 99 -4.57 -6.03 -10.32
CA PHE A 99 -4.05 -5.67 -9.00
C PHE A 99 -4.22 -6.84 -8.04
N ILE A 100 -3.14 -7.19 -7.33
CA ILE A 100 -3.17 -8.11 -6.20
C ILE A 100 -3.18 -7.25 -4.95
N LEU A 101 -4.36 -7.14 -4.31
CA LEU A 101 -4.57 -6.28 -3.15
C LEU A 101 -4.57 -7.11 -1.86
N SER A 102 -4.08 -6.50 -0.79
CA SER A 102 -3.98 -7.09 0.53
C SER A 102 -3.95 -5.99 1.59
N GLY A 103 -4.37 -6.30 2.82
CA GLY A 103 -4.36 -5.40 3.98
C GLY A 103 -4.21 -6.20 5.29
N TYR A 104 -3.96 -5.52 6.41
CA TYR A 104 -3.87 -6.14 7.74
C TYR A 104 -4.80 -5.44 8.75
N PRO A 105 -5.54 -6.21 9.58
CA PRO A 105 -5.74 -7.66 9.53
C PRO A 105 -6.51 -8.11 8.26
N HIS A 106 -6.14 -9.26 7.70
CA HIS A 106 -6.59 -9.66 6.36
C HIS A 106 -8.12 -9.68 6.17
N LEU A 107 -8.87 -10.30 7.08
CA LEU A 107 -10.33 -10.42 6.95
C LEU A 107 -11.03 -9.06 6.99
N ALA A 108 -10.69 -8.23 7.98
CA ALA A 108 -11.29 -6.91 8.15
C ALA A 108 -10.99 -6.00 6.95
N GLU A 109 -9.75 -5.98 6.46
CA GLU A 109 -9.41 -5.18 5.29
C GLU A 109 -10.06 -5.70 4.00
N CYS A 110 -10.24 -7.02 3.86
CA CYS A 110 -11.00 -7.59 2.74
C CYS A 110 -12.45 -7.08 2.71
N ASP A 111 -13.11 -7.01 3.87
CA ASP A 111 -14.48 -6.49 3.96
C ASP A 111 -14.56 -5.01 3.57
N LEU A 112 -13.59 -4.20 4.03
CA LEU A 112 -13.52 -2.78 3.68
C LEU A 112 -13.26 -2.56 2.18
N VAL A 113 -12.32 -3.30 1.59
CA VAL A 113 -12.07 -3.25 0.14
C VAL A 113 -13.30 -3.70 -0.65
N SER A 114 -13.98 -4.75 -0.19
CA SER A 114 -15.22 -5.25 -0.81
C SER A 114 -16.34 -4.21 -0.77
N ARG A 115 -16.47 -3.49 0.34
CA ARG A 115 -17.48 -2.43 0.53
C ARG A 115 -17.17 -1.16 -0.27
N TYR A 116 -15.96 -0.65 -0.15
CA TYR A 116 -15.63 0.71 -0.60
C TYR A 116 -15.00 0.77 -1.99
N VAL A 117 -14.22 -0.24 -2.38
CA VAL A 117 -13.39 -0.17 -3.59
C VAL A 117 -13.97 -1.01 -4.74
N LEU A 118 -14.33 -2.26 -4.48
CA LEU A 118 -14.79 -3.18 -5.54
C LEU A 118 -16.01 -2.69 -6.33
N PRO A 119 -17.05 -2.05 -5.73
CA PRO A 119 -18.20 -1.59 -6.49
C PRO A 119 -17.82 -0.55 -7.56
N ALA A 120 -16.92 0.38 -7.22
CA ALA A 120 -16.42 1.39 -8.15
C ALA A 120 -15.55 0.80 -9.26
N LEU A 121 -14.77 -0.25 -8.96
CA LEU A 121 -13.97 -0.95 -9.96
C LEU A 121 -14.84 -1.72 -10.96
N ARG A 122 -15.94 -2.34 -10.49
CA ARG A 122 -16.86 -3.14 -11.31
C ARG A 122 -17.73 -2.31 -12.24
N ARG A 123 -18.23 -1.14 -11.81
CA ARG A 123 -19.13 -0.28 -12.61
C ARG A 123 -18.56 0.12 -13.98
N GLN A 124 -17.24 0.24 -14.14
CA GLN A 124 -16.65 0.51 -15.46
C GLN A 124 -16.60 -0.70 -16.39
N ARG A 125 -16.43 -1.92 -15.86
CA ARG A 125 -16.40 -3.11 -16.73
C ARG A 125 -17.72 -3.28 -17.48
N SER A 126 -18.82 -2.85 -16.86
CA SER A 126 -20.16 -2.83 -17.47
C SER A 126 -20.41 -1.66 -18.42
N SER A 127 -19.59 -0.61 -18.42
CA SER A 127 -19.72 0.52 -19.37
C SER A 127 -18.79 0.42 -20.57
N ASP A 128 -17.76 -0.43 -20.50
CA ASP A 128 -16.85 -0.77 -21.61
C ASP A 128 -17.24 -2.07 -22.35
N SER A 129 -18.41 -2.64 -22.03
CA SER A 129 -19.00 -3.82 -22.72
C SER A 129 -20.26 -3.42 -23.46
#